data_AF-A0A4R1K427-F1
#
_entry.id   AF-A0A4R1K427-F1
#
_cell.length_a   1.000
_cell.length_b   1.000
_cell.length_c   1.000
_cell.angle_alpha   90.00
_cell.angle_beta   90.00
_cell.angle_gamma   90.00
#
_symmetry.space_group_name_H-M   'P 1'
#
loop_
_entity.id
_entity.type
_entity.pdbx_description
1 polymer ?
#
loop_
_entity_poly.entity_id
_entity_poly.type
_entity_poly.pdbx_seq_one_letter_code
_entity_poly.pdbx_strand_id
1 'polypeptide(L)'
;MSDSDINLILEKLNGIEKHLEAKQYSHRWLSMAEACEYAGGRSKNWMLDKLNTGKIHGYQEDGKKGFPGKWVIDKNSIDDFYSGLKEDTNKKYLDLKKRTGG
;
A
#
# COMPACT_ATOMS: atom_id res chain seq x y z
N MET A 1 5.04 -37.95 -9.44
CA MET A 1 4.79 -36.87 -8.48
C MET A 1 4.79 -37.52 -7.11
N SER A 2 5.74 -37.15 -6.25
CA SER A 2 5.92 -37.79 -4.93
C SER A 2 5.26 -36.96 -3.83
N ASP A 3 5.01 -37.56 -2.67
CA ASP A 3 4.40 -36.88 -1.51
C ASP A 3 5.20 -35.63 -1.07
N SER A 4 6.50 -35.61 -1.34
CA SER A 4 7.38 -34.47 -1.16
C SER A 4 7.08 -33.28 -2.09
N ASP A 5 6.66 -33.54 -3.33
CA ASP A 5 6.23 -32.48 -4.27
C ASP A 5 4.91 -31.84 -3.79
N ILE A 6 4.02 -32.66 -3.23
CA ILE A 6 2.70 -32.24 -2.71
C ILE A 6 2.89 -31.34 -1.48
N ASN A 7 3.76 -31.73 -0.54
CA ASN A 7 4.05 -30.92 0.65
C ASN A 7 4.68 -29.57 0.30
N LEU A 8 5.60 -29.53 -0.67
CA LEU A 8 6.21 -28.28 -1.12
C LEU A 8 5.19 -27.34 -1.78
N ILE A 9 4.22 -27.88 -2.52
CA ILE A 9 3.12 -27.11 -3.11
C ILE A 9 2.21 -26.56 -2.00
N LEU A 10 1.87 -27.36 -1.00
CA LEU A 10 1.04 -26.94 0.13
C LEU A 10 1.72 -25.87 1.00
N GLU A 11 3.02 -25.99 1.26
CA GLU A 11 3.79 -24.95 1.98
C GLU A 11 3.80 -23.63 1.20
N LYS A 12 3.96 -23.69 -0.13
CA LYS A 12 3.89 -22.50 -0.98
C LYS A 12 2.48 -21.89 -1.02
N LEU A 13 1.44 -22.71 -1.10
CA LEU A 13 0.04 -22.25 -1.07
C LEU A 13 -0.31 -21.60 0.28
N ASN A 14 0.08 -22.22 1.40
CA ASN A 14 -0.10 -21.64 2.74
C ASN A 14 0.69 -20.32 2.92
N GLY A 15 1.88 -20.23 2.33
CA GLY A 15 2.66 -18.99 2.32
C GLY A 15 1.98 -17.86 1.54
N ILE A 16 1.31 -18.21 0.43
CA ILE A 16 0.52 -17.28 -0.40
C ILE A 16 -0.77 -16.87 0.32
N GLU A 17 -1.48 -17.80 0.98
CA GLU A 17 -2.68 -17.49 1.77
C GLU A 17 -2.37 -16.51 2.91
N LYS A 18 -1.27 -16.71 3.66
CA LYS A 18 -0.83 -15.77 4.70
C LYS A 18 -0.44 -14.39 4.16
N HIS A 19 -0.05 -14.29 2.89
CA HIS A 19 0.19 -13.00 2.22
C HIS A 19 -1.10 -12.36 1.66
N LEU A 20 -2.11 -13.17 1.35
CA LEU A 20 -3.44 -12.71 0.92
C LEU A 20 -4.37 -12.36 2.08
N GLU A 21 -4.09 -12.85 3.29
CA GLU A 21 -4.60 -12.30 4.56
C GLU A 21 -3.98 -10.93 4.91
N ALA A 22 -3.44 -10.20 3.93
CA ALA A 22 -3.31 -8.75 4.04
C ALA A 22 -4.70 -8.22 4.41
N LYS A 23 -4.87 -7.80 5.67
CA LYS A 23 -6.14 -7.31 6.24
C LYS A 23 -6.91 -6.56 5.17
N GLN A 24 -7.96 -7.17 4.64
CA GLN A 24 -8.79 -6.54 3.64
C GLN A 24 -9.60 -5.47 4.37
N TYR A 25 -9.06 -4.26 4.41
CA TYR A 25 -9.80 -3.11 4.90
C TYR A 25 -10.93 -2.84 3.91
N SER A 26 -12.14 -3.28 4.29
CA SER A 26 -13.36 -3.10 3.51
C SER A 26 -13.87 -1.66 3.57
N HIS A 27 -13.49 -0.91 4.60
CA HIS A 27 -13.83 0.48 4.79
C HIS A 27 -12.82 1.42 4.11
N ARG A 28 -13.34 2.55 3.61
CA ARG A 28 -12.54 3.57 2.90
C ARG A 28 -11.62 4.37 3.83
N TRP A 29 -12.06 4.64 5.06
CA TRP A 29 -11.40 5.58 5.97
C TRP A 29 -10.54 4.86 7.00
N LEU A 30 -9.23 4.84 6.80
CA LEU A 30 -8.28 4.08 7.60
C LEU A 30 -7.70 4.94 8.73
N SER A 31 -7.51 4.37 9.90
CA SER A 31 -6.64 4.98 10.91
C SER A 31 -5.18 5.00 10.43
N MET A 32 -4.34 5.82 11.07
CA MET A 32 -2.90 5.87 10.76
C MET A 32 -2.21 4.50 10.76
N ALA A 33 -2.53 3.63 11.72
CA ALA A 33 -1.93 2.30 11.80
C ALA A 33 -2.39 1.41 10.63
N GLU A 34 -3.68 1.42 10.33
CA GLU A 34 -4.26 0.64 9.22
C GLU A 34 -3.74 1.12 7.87
N ALA A 35 -3.62 2.43 7.67
CA ALA A 35 -3.05 2.99 6.45
C ALA A 35 -1.59 2.58 6.26
N CYS A 36 -0.80 2.52 7.34
CA CYS A 36 0.59 2.06 7.30
C CYS A 36 0.68 0.58 6.91
N GLU A 37 -0.14 -0.27 7.51
CA GLU A 37 -0.25 -1.69 7.16
C GLU A 37 -0.70 -1.86 5.70
N TYR A 38 -1.77 -1.17 5.29
CA TYR A 38 -2.33 -1.21 3.94
C TYR A 38 -1.33 -0.76 2.86
N ALA A 39 -0.52 0.26 3.16
CA ALA A 39 0.50 0.76 2.24
C ALA A 39 1.74 -0.17 2.12
N GLY A 40 1.67 -1.41 2.62
CA GLY A 40 2.75 -2.38 2.59
C GLY A 40 3.71 -2.26 3.78
N GLY A 41 3.19 -1.91 4.97
CA GLY A 41 3.99 -1.77 6.20
C GLY A 41 4.87 -0.53 6.23
N ARG A 42 4.42 0.58 5.61
CA ARG A 42 5.16 1.86 5.62
C ARG A 42 5.17 2.48 7.01
N SER A 43 6.16 3.32 7.29
CA SER A 43 6.25 4.02 8.58
C SER A 43 5.24 5.17 8.68
N LYS A 44 4.86 5.52 9.91
CA LYS A 44 4.04 6.70 10.20
C LYS A 44 4.62 7.99 9.59
N ASN A 45 5.94 8.17 9.65
CA ASN A 45 6.59 9.35 9.07
C ASN A 45 6.45 9.40 7.55
N TRP A 46 6.54 8.25 6.87
CA TRP A 46 6.29 8.18 5.44
C TRP A 46 4.84 8.57 5.12
N MET A 47 3.87 8.09 5.90
CA MET A 47 2.46 8.42 5.70
C MET A 47 2.19 9.92 5.90
N LEU A 48 2.75 10.50 6.97
CA LEU A 48 2.66 11.94 7.23
C LEU A 48 3.31 12.78 6.12
N ASP A 49 4.45 12.36 5.58
CA ASP A 49 5.07 13.03 4.42
C ASP A 49 4.13 13.02 3.20
N LYS A 50 3.44 11.90 2.92
CA LYS A 50 2.49 11.84 1.80
C LYS A 50 1.24 12.67 2.02
N LEU A 51 0.75 12.74 3.25
CA LEU A 51 -0.33 13.67 3.63
C LEU A 51 0.11 15.13 3.45
N ASN A 52 1.28 15.50 3.98
CA ASN A 52 1.82 16.85 3.92
C ASN A 52 2.12 17.32 2.48
N THR A 53 2.53 16.40 1.61
CA THR A 53 2.78 16.68 0.19
C THR A 53 1.53 16.58 -0.68
N GLY A 54 0.37 16.26 -0.10
CA GLY A 54 -0.91 16.12 -0.81
C GLY A 54 -0.97 14.92 -1.76
N LYS A 55 -0.02 13.99 -1.67
CA LYS A 55 0.04 12.78 -2.50
C LYS A 55 -0.94 11.70 -2.07
N ILE A 56 -1.35 11.75 -0.81
CA ILE A 56 -2.38 10.91 -0.19
C ILE A 56 -3.30 11.85 0.59
N HIS A 57 -4.59 11.54 0.66
CA HIS A 57 -5.61 12.38 1.28
C HIS A 57 -6.07 11.82 2.62
N GLY A 58 -6.49 12.70 3.51
CA GLY A 58 -7.03 12.37 4.82
C GLY A 58 -7.45 13.61 5.57
N TYR A 59 -8.10 13.41 6.71
CA TYR A 59 -8.45 14.48 7.63
C TYR A 59 -7.96 14.13 9.04
N GLN A 60 -7.80 15.17 9.85
CA GLN A 60 -7.50 15.01 11.27
C GLN A 60 -8.81 15.23 12.05
N GLU A 61 -9.19 14.26 12.87
CA GLU A 61 -10.32 14.40 13.79
C GLU A 61 -10.07 15.54 14.78
N ASP A 62 -11.16 16.05 15.37
CA ASP A 62 -11.05 17.06 16.40
C ASP A 62 -10.27 16.53 17.61
N GLY A 63 -9.25 17.30 17.98
CA GLY A 63 -8.43 17.02 19.15
C GLY A 63 -9.08 17.47 20.45
N LYS A 64 -8.68 16.86 21.58
CA LYS A 64 -8.96 17.44 22.90
C LYS A 64 -8.09 18.68 23.11
N LYS A 65 -8.56 19.64 23.90
CA LYS A 65 -7.88 20.94 24.15
C LYS A 65 -6.36 20.79 24.33
N GLY A 66 -5.58 21.31 23.39
CA GLY A 66 -4.10 21.28 23.41
C GLY A 66 -3.43 20.07 22.75
N PHE A 67 -4.19 19.09 22.26
CA PHE A 67 -3.67 17.90 21.60
C PHE A 67 -4.29 17.72 20.21
N PRO A 68 -3.48 17.52 19.15
CA PRO A 68 -4.00 17.25 17.83
C PRO A 68 -4.78 15.91 17.82
N GLY A 69 -5.88 15.85 17.07
CA GLY A 69 -6.67 14.63 16.97
C GLY A 69 -6.03 13.57 16.09
N LYS A 70 -6.74 12.45 15.88
CA LYS A 70 -6.22 11.31 15.14
C LYS A 70 -6.35 11.54 13.64
N TRP A 71 -5.38 11.04 12.88
CA TRP A 71 -5.46 11.03 11.43
C TRP A 71 -6.34 9.89 10.94
N VAL A 72 -7.23 10.24 10.01
CA VAL A 72 -8.06 9.33 9.23
C VAL A 72 -7.69 9.53 7.76
N ILE A 73 -7.25 8.46 7.10
CA ILE A 73 -6.63 8.46 5.77
C ILE A 73 -7.57 7.79 4.77
N ASP A 74 -7.72 8.38 3.59
CA ASP A 74 -8.52 7.81 2.51
C ASP A 74 -7.75 6.68 1.81
N LYS A 75 -8.23 5.44 1.95
CA LYS A 75 -7.70 4.25 1.30
C LYS A 75 -7.54 4.44 -0.21
N ASN A 76 -8.53 5.03 -0.87
CA ASN A 76 -8.50 5.17 -2.33
C ASN A 76 -7.35 6.07 -2.79
N SER A 77 -7.02 7.11 -2.01
CA SER A 77 -5.89 7.97 -2.33
C SER A 77 -4.53 7.26 -2.21
N ILE A 78 -4.44 6.21 -1.39
CA ILE A 78 -3.27 5.32 -1.32
C ILE A 78 -3.20 4.46 -2.60
N ASP A 79 -4.34 3.92 -3.04
CA ASP A 79 -4.44 3.14 -4.28
C ASP A 79 -4.07 3.99 -5.50
N ASP A 80 -4.57 5.23 -5.57
CA ASP A 80 -4.28 6.19 -6.64
C ASP A 80 -2.79 6.53 -6.69
N PHE A 81 -2.17 6.79 -5.54
CA PHE A 81 -0.73 7.04 -5.45
C PHE A 81 0.09 5.89 -6.04
N TYR A 82 -0.23 4.64 -5.69
CA TYR A 82 0.49 3.48 -6.22
C TYR A 82 0.16 3.19 -7.68
N SER A 83 -1.05 3.52 -8.14
CA SER A 83 -1.44 3.38 -9.55
C SER A 83 -0.68 4.39 -10.42
N GLY A 84 -0.55 5.64 -9.97
CA GLY A 84 0.26 6.65 -10.65
C GLY A 84 1.74 6.27 -10.74
N LEU A 85 2.31 5.66 -9.70
CA LEU A 85 3.69 5.14 -9.75
C LEU A 85 3.87 4.02 -10.79
N LYS A 86 2.88 3.15 -10.96
CA LYS A 86 2.92 2.10 -11.99
C LYS A 86 2.89 2.70 -13.39
N GLU A 87 2.07 3.72 -13.62
CA GLU A 87 2.02 4.44 -14.89
C GLU A 87 3.35 5.11 -15.23
N ASP A 88 3.96 5.81 -14.26
CA ASP A 88 5.26 6.47 -14.45
C ASP A 88 6.40 5.46 -14.69
N THR A 89 6.38 4.33 -13.97
CA THR A 89 7.35 3.25 -14.16
C THR A 89 7.21 2.63 -15.55
N ASN A 90 5.98 2.38 -16.00
CA ASN A 90 5.71 1.85 -17.33
C ASN A 90 6.15 2.83 -18.43
N LYS A 91 5.89 4.13 -18.29
CA LYS A 91 6.37 5.17 -19.22
C LYS A 91 7.89 5.17 -19.30
N LYS A 92 8.59 5.16 -18.16
CA LYS A 92 10.06 5.13 -18.11
C LYS A 92 10.64 3.89 -18.80
N TYR A 93 10.01 2.73 -18.61
CA TYR A 93 10.43 1.49 -19.26
C TYR A 93 10.21 1.53 -20.78
N LEU A 94 9.08 2.05 -21.24
CA LEU A 94 8.78 2.23 -22.67
C LEU A 94 9.78 3.18 -23.33
N ASP A 95 10.13 4.29 -22.68
CA ASP A 95 11.11 5.23 -23.20
C ASP A 95 12.53 4.64 -23.25
N LEU A 96 12.91 3.84 -22.25
CA LEU A 96 14.17 3.09 -22.28
C LEU A 96 14.21 2.11 -23.46
N LYS A 97 13.15 1.31 -23.68
CA LYS A 97 13.07 0.38 -24.82
C LYS A 97 13.18 1.09 -26.16
N LYS A 98 12.52 2.24 -26.33
CA LYS A 98 12.62 3.05 -27.55
C LYS A 98 14.05 3.53 -27.82
N ARG A 99 14.83 3.82 -26.78
CA ARG A 99 16.22 4.28 -26.90
C ARG A 99 17.22 3.16 -27.16
N THR A 100 16.93 1.92 -26.74
CA THR A 100 17.83 0.78 -26.93
C THR A 100 17.61 -0.01 -28.22
N GLY A 101 16.56 0.31 -29.00
CA GLY A 101 16.25 -0.37 -30.26
C GLY A 101 15.65 -1.76 -30.05
N GLY A 102 14.46 -1.99 -30.62
CA GLY A 102 13.87 -3.32 -30.77
C GLY A 102 14.32 -3.98 -32.06
#